data_AF-A0A7R8UFD0-F1
#
_entry.id   AF-A0A7R8UFD0-F1
#
_cell.length_a   1.000
_cell.length_b   1.000
_cell.length_c   1.000
_cell.angle_alpha   90.00
_cell.angle_beta   90.00
_cell.angle_gamma   90.00
#
_symmetry.space_group_name_H-M   'P 1'
#
loop_
_entity.id
_entity.type
_entity.pdbx_description
1 polymer ?
#
loop_
_entity_poly.entity_id
_entity_poly.type
_entity_poly.pdbx_seq_one_letter_code
_entity_poly.pdbx_strand_id
1 'polypeptide(L)'
;MKPFCIQIFLFLQVIWILRVAALQCYSCSSTKDASCVWRQSEGDKVTECEGSCINVILPDGSLFRGCLSDLPKSAFKQETCNSDSCNADVFPSNRLACYQCHGLGCANVTQITMDDSHLCRKFVEQDTCYTDVRSRADIRRGCSSDENYAPSPYQQQCRTSYCNHHAAVQTLTCWECDSSVSDMLACKLGKVEDGEMGKCQMTSLLGHPASCYVLHKAEYVRRGCSNDKIYNPNDEDITTCKTSLCNNKEISVTHCYECDSETDENCMFLDGREVSVTKCPAGTSSCFSCRDFGNIVRRGCGQPDQCIGACFPCWDDALCNSNPMYECYTCSAFNDLDCDVFTHPDLVDREICNKGCQVFLQNDTLHRGCLNETILCADDDTCSSCYHDNCNDYFIDSQCGVVKYMNSQEWVNSIERFKVVRSRKQIVKNVCVRLNLFVVWHKIYD
;
A
#
# COMPACT_ATOMS: atom_id res chain seq x y z
N MET A 1 68.22 52.83 -57.97
CA MET A 1 66.79 52.47 -57.88
C MET A 1 66.70 51.22 -57.01
N LYS A 2 66.29 51.39 -55.74
CA LYS A 2 66.44 50.38 -54.67
C LYS A 2 65.15 49.58 -54.45
N PRO A 3 65.23 48.26 -54.22
CA PRO A 3 64.10 47.33 -54.12
C PRO A 3 63.49 47.30 -52.71
N PHE A 4 63.13 48.47 -52.15
CA PHE A 4 62.69 48.58 -50.75
C PHE A 4 61.17 48.76 -50.58
N CYS A 5 60.42 48.95 -51.68
CA CYS A 5 58.98 49.23 -51.60
C CYS A 5 58.09 47.98 -51.69
N ILE A 6 58.61 46.85 -52.20
CA ILE A 6 57.80 45.62 -52.42
C ILE A 6 57.69 44.77 -51.13
N GLN A 7 58.64 44.87 -50.19
CA GLN A 7 58.60 44.12 -48.94
C GLN A 7 57.58 44.64 -47.91
N ILE A 8 57.20 45.92 -47.96
CA ILE A 8 56.24 46.51 -47.01
C ILE A 8 54.79 46.18 -47.39
N PHE A 9 54.49 46.09 -48.69
CA PHE A 9 53.14 45.70 -49.17
C PHE A 9 52.83 44.22 -48.90
N LEU A 10 53.83 43.33 -48.97
CA LEU A 10 53.66 41.92 -48.60
C LEU A 10 53.50 41.72 -47.08
N PHE A 11 54.13 42.54 -46.24
CA PHE A 11 53.93 42.47 -44.79
C PHE A 11 52.53 42.96 -44.36
N LEU A 12 51.97 43.98 -45.02
CA LEU A 12 50.62 44.47 -44.71
C LEU A 12 49.48 43.59 -45.25
N GLN A 13 49.73 42.75 -46.27
CA GLN A 13 48.75 41.74 -46.71
C GLN A 13 48.82 40.44 -45.92
N VAL A 14 49.92 40.14 -45.23
CA VAL A 14 50.02 38.99 -44.31
C VAL A 14 49.38 39.28 -42.93
N ILE A 15 49.32 40.55 -42.50
CA ILE A 15 48.66 40.95 -41.24
C ILE A 15 47.11 40.91 -41.35
N TRP A 16 46.54 40.76 -42.55
CA TRP A 16 45.08 40.64 -42.76
C TRP A 16 44.55 39.20 -42.72
N ILE A 17 45.39 38.16 -42.61
CA ILE A 17 44.95 36.74 -42.71
C ILE A 17 44.97 35.99 -41.35
N LEU A 18 45.25 36.66 -40.23
CA LEU A 18 45.09 36.07 -38.89
C LEU A 18 44.05 36.83 -38.06
N ARG A 19 42.87 37.12 -38.62
CA ARG A 19 41.68 37.15 -37.77
C ARG A 19 41.30 35.71 -37.53
N VAL A 20 41.65 35.17 -36.36
CA VAL A 20 40.95 33.99 -35.83
C VAL A 20 39.47 34.36 -35.90
N ALA A 21 38.69 33.64 -36.71
CA ALA A 21 37.28 33.91 -36.82
C ALA A 21 36.66 33.79 -35.42
N ALA A 22 36.14 34.89 -34.88
CA ALA A 22 35.43 34.86 -33.62
C ALA A 22 34.13 34.07 -33.82
N LEU A 23 33.93 33.05 -32.98
CA LEU A 23 32.77 32.16 -33.02
C LEU A 23 31.63 32.78 -32.21
N GLN A 24 30.40 32.81 -32.71
CA GLN A 24 29.25 33.19 -31.90
C GLN A 24 28.75 31.99 -31.09
N CYS A 25 28.67 32.12 -29.76
CA CYS A 25 28.20 31.07 -28.87
C CYS A 25 27.08 31.56 -27.97
N TYR A 26 26.11 30.70 -27.65
CA TYR A 26 25.10 31.02 -26.64
C TYR A 26 25.74 31.13 -25.25
N SER A 27 25.32 32.12 -24.48
CA SER A 27 25.88 32.44 -23.16
C SER A 27 24.79 32.64 -22.11
N CYS A 28 24.63 31.66 -21.23
CA CYS A 28 23.63 31.69 -20.17
C CYS A 28 24.01 30.74 -19.01
N SER A 29 23.31 30.88 -17.88
CA SER A 29 23.37 29.90 -16.79
C SER A 29 21.98 29.61 -16.28
N SER A 30 21.66 28.32 -16.15
CA SER A 30 20.41 27.85 -15.57
C SER A 30 20.17 28.39 -14.16
N THR A 31 21.21 28.73 -13.39
CA THR A 31 21.07 29.36 -12.05
C THR A 31 20.48 30.77 -12.09
N LYS A 32 20.67 31.50 -13.19
CA LYS A 32 20.15 32.87 -13.38
C LYS A 32 18.91 32.89 -14.26
N ASP A 33 18.85 31.98 -15.21
CA ASP A 33 17.80 31.92 -16.21
C ASP A 33 17.43 30.46 -16.47
N ALA A 34 16.24 30.06 -16.00
CA ALA A 34 15.75 28.70 -16.19
C ALA A 34 15.63 28.34 -17.68
N SER A 35 15.47 29.33 -18.57
CA SER A 35 15.34 29.05 -20.00
C SER A 35 16.63 28.53 -20.65
N CYS A 36 17.78 28.68 -19.99
CA CYS A 36 19.08 28.25 -20.48
C CYS A 36 19.17 26.74 -20.76
N VAL A 37 18.32 25.91 -20.12
CA VAL A 37 18.29 24.45 -20.34
C VAL A 37 17.57 24.05 -21.62
N TRP A 38 16.82 24.96 -22.24
CA TRP A 38 16.11 24.72 -23.49
C TRP A 38 17.03 24.78 -24.70
N ARG A 39 16.49 24.37 -25.85
CA ARG A 39 17.10 24.62 -27.15
C ARG A 39 17.13 26.13 -27.39
N GLN A 40 18.32 26.67 -27.61
CA GLN A 40 18.51 28.09 -27.86
C GLN A 40 18.15 28.43 -29.31
N SER A 41 17.71 29.65 -29.55
CA SER A 41 17.20 30.14 -30.83
C SER A 41 17.59 31.60 -31.09
N GLU A 42 17.11 32.17 -32.20
CA GLU A 42 17.40 33.56 -32.56
C GLU A 42 16.76 34.53 -31.55
N GLY A 43 17.56 35.43 -30.98
CA GLY A 43 17.15 36.35 -29.92
C GLY A 43 17.66 36.00 -28.53
N ASP A 44 18.13 34.75 -28.32
CA ASP A 44 18.79 34.37 -27.08
C ASP A 44 20.19 35.01 -26.95
N LYS A 45 20.67 35.12 -25.71
CA LYS A 45 21.94 35.81 -25.43
C LYS A 45 23.12 35.07 -26.03
N VAL A 46 23.85 35.73 -26.93
CA VAL A 46 25.09 35.24 -27.53
C VAL A 46 26.32 36.06 -27.09
N THR A 47 27.50 35.49 -27.26
CA THR A 47 28.80 36.13 -27.05
C THR A 47 29.79 35.70 -28.15
N GLU A 48 30.76 36.55 -28.45
CA GLU A 48 31.87 36.20 -29.35
C GLU A 48 32.97 35.48 -28.56
N CYS A 49 33.43 34.34 -29.08
CA CYS A 49 34.45 33.50 -28.47
C CYS A 49 35.66 33.36 -29.39
N GLU A 50 36.86 33.53 -28.83
CA GLU A 50 38.12 33.21 -29.50
C GLU A 50 38.34 31.69 -29.44
N GLY A 51 37.66 30.92 -30.30
CA GLY A 51 37.80 29.47 -30.39
C GLY A 51 36.47 28.72 -30.37
N SER A 52 36.20 28.00 -29.28
CA SER A 52 35.10 27.01 -29.20
C SER A 52 33.98 27.43 -28.25
N CYS A 53 32.76 26.99 -28.54
CA CYS A 53 31.63 27.05 -27.60
C CYS A 53 31.65 25.87 -26.62
N ILE A 54 31.09 26.07 -25.44
CA ILE A 54 30.95 25.01 -24.42
C ILE A 54 29.52 24.92 -23.85
N ASN A 55 29.17 23.70 -23.46
CA ASN A 55 28.09 23.37 -22.53
C ASN A 55 28.70 22.67 -21.31
N VAL A 56 28.37 23.12 -20.11
CA VAL A 56 28.94 22.57 -18.86
C VAL A 56 27.84 22.36 -17.84
N ILE A 57 27.76 21.15 -17.29
CA ILE A 57 27.02 20.86 -16.06
C ILE A 57 27.97 21.05 -14.89
N LEU A 58 27.64 22.00 -14.03
CA LEU A 58 28.37 22.30 -12.80
C LEU A 58 28.09 21.22 -11.74
N PRO A 59 28.92 21.12 -10.67
CA PRO A 59 28.74 20.11 -9.62
C PRO A 59 27.37 20.14 -8.90
N ASP A 60 26.67 21.28 -8.94
CA ASP A 60 25.31 21.42 -8.39
C ASP A 60 24.19 21.00 -9.38
N GLY A 61 24.57 20.45 -10.54
CA GLY A 61 23.68 20.02 -11.62
C GLY A 61 23.25 21.16 -12.56
N SER A 62 23.61 22.41 -12.29
CA SER A 62 23.20 23.53 -13.13
C SER A 62 23.96 23.57 -14.46
N LEU A 63 23.27 23.94 -15.54
CA LEU A 63 23.84 24.18 -16.87
C LEU A 63 24.46 25.58 -16.98
N PHE A 64 25.63 25.65 -17.60
CA PHE A 64 26.30 26.84 -18.10
C PHE A 64 26.61 26.68 -19.59
N ARG A 65 26.35 27.73 -20.38
CA ARG A 65 26.72 27.84 -21.79
C ARG A 65 27.63 29.07 -21.96
N GLY A 66 28.68 28.97 -22.79
CA GLY A 66 29.57 30.10 -23.04
C GLY A 66 30.79 29.76 -23.89
N CYS A 67 31.85 30.55 -23.73
CA CYS A 67 33.14 30.35 -24.39
C CYS A 67 34.03 29.35 -23.63
N LEU A 68 34.86 28.60 -24.35
CA LEU A 68 35.87 27.73 -23.73
C LEU A 68 36.86 28.50 -22.84
N SER A 69 37.14 29.77 -23.16
CA SER A 69 37.98 30.66 -22.33
C SER A 69 37.38 30.92 -20.94
N ASP A 70 36.05 30.83 -20.82
CA ASP A 70 35.30 31.07 -19.58
C ASP A 70 34.96 29.76 -18.86
N LEU A 71 35.70 28.69 -19.16
CA LEU A 71 35.44 27.37 -18.59
C LEU A 71 35.44 27.44 -17.05
N PRO A 72 34.33 27.04 -16.40
CA PRO A 72 34.26 26.97 -14.95
C PRO A 72 35.33 26.01 -14.39
N LYS A 73 35.89 26.34 -13.22
CA LYS A 73 36.98 25.56 -12.59
C LYS A 73 36.60 24.11 -12.27
N SER A 74 35.31 23.80 -12.17
CA SER A 74 34.78 22.48 -11.90
C SER A 74 33.62 22.17 -12.83
N ALA A 75 33.63 20.98 -13.41
CA ALA A 75 32.60 20.46 -14.29
C ALA A 75 32.26 19.02 -13.89
N PHE A 76 30.98 18.73 -13.77
CA PHE A 76 30.47 17.35 -13.65
C PHE A 76 30.42 16.69 -15.04
N LYS A 77 29.95 17.42 -16.06
CA LYS A 77 29.89 16.98 -17.46
C LYS A 77 30.09 18.16 -18.38
N GLN A 78 30.77 17.97 -19.51
CA GLN A 78 31.03 19.05 -20.47
C GLN A 78 31.02 18.57 -21.92
N GLU A 79 30.72 19.48 -22.83
CA GLU A 79 30.81 19.30 -24.29
C GLU A 79 31.32 20.59 -24.93
N THR A 80 32.15 20.44 -25.97
CA THR A 80 32.78 21.54 -26.71
C THR A 80 32.51 21.36 -28.20
N CYS A 81 32.27 22.47 -28.91
CA CYS A 81 32.02 22.45 -30.35
C CYS A 81 32.57 23.71 -31.04
N ASN A 82 32.80 23.62 -32.36
CA ASN A 82 33.66 24.56 -33.12
C ASN A 82 32.94 25.22 -34.32
N SER A 83 31.62 25.41 -34.25
CA SER A 83 30.86 26.14 -35.27
C SER A 83 29.93 27.16 -34.62
N ASP A 84 29.52 28.20 -35.35
CA ASP A 84 28.64 29.23 -34.79
C ASP A 84 27.36 28.60 -34.20
N SER A 85 27.00 29.05 -33.02
CA SER A 85 25.80 28.65 -32.28
C SER A 85 25.67 27.13 -32.07
N CYS A 86 26.78 26.38 -32.11
CA CYS A 86 26.76 24.92 -32.02
C CYS A 86 26.32 24.40 -30.64
N ASN A 87 26.43 25.23 -29.60
CA ASN A 87 26.02 24.89 -28.25
C ASN A 87 24.53 25.21 -28.00
N ALA A 88 23.67 25.18 -29.02
CA ALA A 88 22.25 25.49 -28.93
C ALA A 88 21.40 24.35 -28.34
N ASP A 89 21.77 23.10 -28.61
CA ASP A 89 20.95 21.92 -28.30
C ASP A 89 20.78 21.71 -26.78
N VAL A 90 19.73 20.99 -26.40
CA VAL A 90 19.49 20.61 -24.99
C VAL A 90 20.66 19.78 -24.47
N PHE A 91 21.27 20.22 -23.36
CA PHE A 91 22.42 19.56 -22.76
C PHE A 91 22.22 19.23 -21.26
N PRO A 92 22.53 17.98 -20.84
CA PRO A 92 22.76 16.81 -21.69
C PRO A 92 21.47 16.43 -22.45
N SER A 93 21.60 15.68 -23.56
CA SER A 93 20.46 15.28 -24.38
C SER A 93 19.43 14.39 -23.65
N ASN A 94 19.84 13.73 -22.57
CA ASN A 94 19.01 12.89 -21.72
C ASN A 94 18.46 13.61 -20.47
N ARG A 95 18.37 14.95 -20.50
CA ARG A 95 17.77 15.73 -19.41
C ARG A 95 16.29 15.39 -19.25
N LEU A 96 15.89 15.07 -18.02
CA LEU A 96 14.49 14.73 -17.70
C LEU A 96 13.59 15.94 -17.94
N ALA A 97 12.38 15.69 -18.45
CA ALA A 97 11.32 16.69 -18.59
C ALA A 97 10.12 16.28 -17.75
N CYS A 98 9.54 17.20 -16.99
CA CYS A 98 8.40 16.94 -16.12
C CYS A 98 7.33 18.00 -16.34
N TYR A 99 6.09 17.70 -15.99
CA TYR A 99 5.10 18.76 -15.80
C TYR A 99 5.48 19.53 -14.54
N GLN A 100 5.52 20.86 -14.65
CA GLN A 100 5.93 21.76 -13.58
C GLN A 100 4.86 22.82 -13.37
N CYS A 101 4.17 22.77 -12.23
CA CYS A 101 3.10 23.71 -11.93
C CYS A 101 2.83 23.77 -10.41
N HIS A 102 2.09 24.80 -9.98
CA HIS A 102 1.62 24.92 -8.60
C HIS A 102 0.17 25.39 -8.50
N GLY A 103 -0.58 24.84 -7.53
CA GLY A 103 -1.92 25.29 -7.14
C GLY A 103 -3.06 24.55 -7.85
N LEU A 104 -4.24 25.17 -7.88
CA LEU A 104 -5.48 24.57 -8.42
C LEU A 104 -5.36 24.17 -9.90
N GLY A 105 -4.59 24.91 -10.69
CA GLY A 105 -4.34 24.59 -12.10
C GLY A 105 -3.62 23.25 -12.32
N CYS A 106 -2.98 22.71 -11.29
CA CYS A 106 -2.32 21.39 -11.35
C CYS A 106 -3.23 20.20 -11.06
N ALA A 107 -4.46 20.48 -10.60
CA ALA A 107 -5.39 19.45 -10.15
C ALA A 107 -5.83 18.54 -11.30
N ASN A 108 -6.20 19.16 -12.42
CA ASN A 108 -6.71 18.47 -13.59
C ASN A 108 -5.66 18.42 -14.70
N VAL A 109 -5.21 17.21 -15.02
CA VAL A 109 -4.18 17.00 -16.05
C VAL A 109 -4.67 17.39 -17.42
N THR A 110 -5.97 17.35 -17.71
CA THR A 110 -6.50 17.79 -19.01
C THR A 110 -6.35 19.29 -19.23
N GLN A 111 -6.03 20.05 -18.17
CA GLN A 111 -5.71 21.48 -18.23
C GLN A 111 -4.21 21.74 -18.24
N ILE A 112 -3.39 20.72 -17.97
CA ILE A 112 -1.94 20.81 -18.08
C ILE A 112 -1.61 20.74 -19.56
N THR A 113 -1.07 21.85 -20.06
CA THR A 113 -0.69 21.99 -21.47
C THR A 113 0.77 21.60 -21.67
N MET A 114 1.22 21.51 -22.92
CA MET A 114 2.65 21.37 -23.21
C MET A 114 3.45 22.57 -22.68
N ASP A 115 2.82 23.74 -22.49
CA ASP A 115 3.44 24.93 -21.92
C ASP A 115 3.79 24.76 -20.43
N ASP A 116 3.09 23.86 -19.72
CA ASP A 116 3.40 23.47 -18.33
C ASP A 116 4.46 22.36 -18.26
N SER A 117 4.99 21.92 -19.40
CA SER A 117 6.00 20.89 -19.49
C SER A 117 7.39 21.52 -19.59
N HIS A 118 8.24 21.24 -18.59
CA HIS A 118 9.54 21.90 -18.45
C HIS A 118 10.68 20.91 -18.23
N LEU A 119 11.82 21.11 -18.91
CA LEU A 119 13.06 20.41 -18.60
C LEU A 119 13.48 20.71 -17.16
N CYS A 120 13.96 19.70 -16.44
CA CYS A 120 14.52 19.90 -15.11
C CYS A 120 15.68 20.88 -15.19
N ARG A 121 15.69 21.87 -14.30
CA ARG A 121 16.67 22.96 -14.30
C ARG A 121 18.04 22.41 -13.91
N LYS A 122 18.09 21.56 -12.88
CA LYS A 122 19.29 20.78 -12.56
C LYS A 122 19.31 19.46 -13.31
N PHE A 123 20.51 19.04 -13.69
CA PHE A 123 20.78 17.71 -14.18
C PHE A 123 21.30 16.85 -13.03
N VAL A 124 20.50 15.87 -12.63
CA VAL A 124 20.90 14.82 -11.69
C VAL A 124 20.71 13.48 -12.39
N GLU A 125 21.71 12.61 -12.30
CA GLU A 125 21.56 11.25 -12.82
C GLU A 125 20.46 10.53 -12.04
N GLN A 126 19.51 9.93 -12.75
CA GLN A 126 18.34 9.25 -12.17
C GLN A 126 17.39 10.17 -11.40
N ASP A 127 17.28 11.44 -11.79
CA ASP A 127 16.25 12.35 -11.28
C ASP A 127 14.83 11.78 -11.49
N THR A 128 13.87 12.29 -10.72
CA THR A 128 12.47 11.87 -10.78
C THR A 128 11.56 13.07 -10.97
N CYS A 129 10.48 12.87 -11.73
CA CYS A 129 9.34 13.78 -11.68
C CYS A 129 8.51 13.45 -10.45
N TYR A 130 7.95 14.47 -9.80
CA TYR A 130 7.03 14.30 -8.67
C TYR A 130 5.65 14.89 -8.95
N THR A 131 4.67 14.39 -8.20
CA THR A 131 3.37 15.03 -7.93
C THR A 131 3.15 15.00 -6.42
N ASP A 132 3.14 16.17 -5.78
CA ASP A 132 2.85 16.33 -4.36
C ASP A 132 1.46 16.94 -4.18
N VAL A 133 0.62 16.28 -3.38
CA VAL A 133 -0.78 16.67 -3.16
C VAL A 133 -1.02 16.80 -1.66
N ARG A 134 -1.01 18.05 -1.17
CA ARG A 134 -1.22 18.36 0.25
C ARG A 134 -2.66 18.74 0.55
N SER A 135 -3.31 19.38 -0.41
CA SER A 135 -4.74 19.69 -0.40
C SER A 135 -5.22 19.92 -1.82
N ARG A 136 -6.54 20.13 -2.02
CA ARG A 136 -7.06 20.54 -3.34
C ARG A 136 -6.44 21.86 -3.84
N ALA A 137 -6.06 22.76 -2.93
CA ALA A 137 -5.50 24.06 -3.27
C ALA A 137 -3.95 24.07 -3.35
N ASP A 138 -3.28 23.05 -2.80
CA ASP A 138 -1.82 22.92 -2.77
C ASP A 138 -1.41 21.61 -3.43
N ILE A 139 -1.33 21.67 -4.76
CA ILE A 139 -0.85 20.61 -5.64
C ILE A 139 0.40 21.13 -6.32
N ARG A 140 1.45 20.31 -6.37
CA ARG A 140 2.74 20.65 -6.94
C ARG A 140 3.21 19.54 -7.85
N ARG A 141 3.75 19.92 -8.99
CA ARG A 141 4.43 19.00 -9.90
C ARG A 141 5.78 19.58 -10.25
N GLY A 142 6.80 18.74 -10.39
CA GLY A 142 8.11 19.21 -10.78
C GLY A 142 9.16 18.11 -10.84
N CYS A 143 10.42 18.52 -10.89
CA CYS A 143 11.57 17.63 -10.78
C CYS A 143 12.07 17.61 -9.34
N SER A 144 12.38 16.43 -8.81
CA SER A 144 12.81 16.26 -7.41
C SER A 144 14.11 17.01 -7.12
N SER A 145 15.03 17.09 -8.08
CA SER A 145 16.28 17.87 -7.94
C SER A 145 16.08 19.39 -7.82
N ASP A 146 14.95 19.90 -8.34
CA ASP A 146 14.58 21.32 -8.31
C ASP A 146 13.69 21.66 -7.10
N GLU A 147 13.36 20.67 -6.26
CA GLU A 147 12.51 20.83 -5.09
C GLU A 147 13.16 21.76 -4.05
N ASN A 148 12.42 22.78 -3.62
CA ASN A 148 12.86 23.74 -2.60
C ASN A 148 11.93 23.70 -1.37
N TYR A 149 11.28 22.58 -1.12
CA TYR A 149 10.36 22.39 0.00
C TYR A 149 10.45 20.95 0.53
N ALA A 150 9.88 20.69 1.71
CA ALA A 150 9.85 19.35 2.28
C ALA A 150 8.72 18.53 1.64
N PRO A 151 8.99 17.37 0.99
CA PRO A 151 7.97 16.57 0.34
C PRO A 151 6.92 16.07 1.34
N SER A 152 5.65 15.97 0.94
CA SER A 152 4.64 15.33 1.78
C SER A 152 4.80 13.80 1.80
N PRO A 153 4.26 13.09 2.82
CA PRO A 153 4.26 11.63 2.86
C PRO A 153 3.58 10.95 1.67
N TYR A 154 2.76 11.69 0.91
CA TYR A 154 1.92 11.17 -0.17
C TYR A 154 2.46 11.53 -1.56
N GLN A 155 3.62 12.18 -1.63
CA GLN A 155 4.26 12.54 -2.90
C GLN A 155 4.51 11.29 -3.75
N GLN A 156 4.05 11.32 -4.99
CA GLN A 156 4.29 10.27 -5.97
C GLN A 156 5.46 10.67 -6.87
N GLN A 157 6.34 9.72 -7.19
CA GLN A 157 7.48 9.95 -8.07
C GLN A 157 7.53 8.96 -9.23
N CYS A 158 8.11 9.38 -10.34
CA CYS A 158 8.28 8.55 -11.53
C CYS A 158 9.50 9.01 -12.35
N ARG A 159 10.03 8.15 -13.23
CA ARG A 159 11.39 8.29 -13.81
C ARG A 159 11.45 8.63 -15.30
N THR A 160 10.33 8.61 -16.01
CA THR A 160 10.30 8.89 -17.46
C THR A 160 9.82 10.31 -17.72
N SER A 161 10.23 10.90 -18.85
CA SER A 161 9.78 12.26 -19.18
C SER A 161 8.25 12.32 -19.24
N TYR A 162 7.69 13.37 -18.63
CA TYR A 162 6.24 13.65 -18.59
C TYR A 162 5.40 12.57 -17.86
N CYS A 163 6.02 11.73 -17.04
CA CYS A 163 5.32 10.65 -16.33
C CYS A 163 4.39 11.15 -15.22
N ASN A 164 4.62 12.35 -14.70
CA ASN A 164 3.83 12.94 -13.63
C ASN A 164 2.54 13.59 -14.17
N HIS A 165 1.81 12.90 -15.04
CA HIS A 165 0.57 13.34 -15.68
C HIS A 165 -0.68 12.64 -15.10
N HIS A 166 -0.57 11.95 -13.97
CA HIS A 166 -1.76 11.37 -13.35
C HIS A 166 -2.61 12.44 -12.67
N ALA A 167 -3.94 12.30 -12.72
CA ALA A 167 -4.86 13.25 -12.09
C ALA A 167 -4.54 13.33 -10.59
N ALA A 168 -4.25 14.55 -10.10
CA ALA A 168 -3.97 14.78 -8.68
C ALA A 168 -5.24 14.70 -7.83
N VAL A 169 -6.40 14.79 -8.49
CA VAL A 169 -7.73 14.76 -7.91
C VAL A 169 -8.57 13.79 -8.73
N GLN A 170 -9.09 12.74 -8.09
CA GLN A 170 -9.97 11.75 -8.72
C GLN A 170 -11.35 11.82 -8.11
N THR A 171 -12.38 11.76 -8.94
CA THR A 171 -13.77 11.67 -8.47
C THR A 171 -14.22 10.22 -8.59
N LEU A 172 -14.61 9.64 -7.46
CA LEU A 172 -15.17 8.30 -7.35
C LEU A 172 -16.67 8.44 -7.11
N THR A 173 -17.48 7.79 -7.94
CA THR A 173 -18.94 7.69 -7.73
C THR A 173 -19.25 6.29 -7.22
N CYS A 174 -20.06 6.16 -6.18
CA CYS A 174 -20.45 4.86 -5.62
C CYS A 174 -21.97 4.77 -5.56
N TRP A 175 -22.50 3.55 -5.50
CA TRP A 175 -23.90 3.34 -5.16
C TRP A 175 -24.12 3.61 -3.68
N GLU A 176 -25.24 4.24 -3.36
CA GLU A 176 -25.64 4.62 -2.02
C GLU A 176 -27.05 4.09 -1.73
N CYS A 177 -27.17 3.33 -0.65
CA CYS A 177 -28.46 2.85 -0.16
C CYS A 177 -28.35 2.37 1.28
N ASP A 178 -29.48 2.37 1.99
CA ASP A 178 -29.61 1.83 3.33
C ASP A 178 -30.89 1.01 3.45
N SER A 179 -30.72 -0.32 3.51
CA SER A 179 -31.87 -1.22 3.63
C SER A 179 -32.53 -1.23 5.01
N SER A 180 -31.93 -0.58 6.02
CA SER A 180 -32.55 -0.40 7.34
C SER A 180 -33.60 0.72 7.35
N VAL A 181 -33.51 1.68 6.42
CA VAL A 181 -34.42 2.83 6.32
C VAL A 181 -35.60 2.52 5.40
N SER A 182 -35.33 1.79 4.32
CA SER A 182 -36.33 1.29 3.38
C SER A 182 -35.97 -0.14 3.04
N ASP A 183 -36.91 -1.09 3.12
CA ASP A 183 -36.70 -2.50 2.79
C ASP A 183 -36.47 -2.67 1.27
N MET A 184 -35.30 -2.21 0.84
CA MET A 184 -34.96 -2.02 -0.54
C MET A 184 -34.18 -3.25 -1.00
N LEU A 185 -34.92 -4.16 -1.65
CA LEU A 185 -34.40 -5.42 -2.19
C LEU A 185 -33.15 -5.20 -3.07
N ALA A 186 -33.17 -4.15 -3.89
CA ALA A 186 -32.06 -3.70 -4.70
C ALA A 186 -30.77 -3.44 -3.90
N CYS A 187 -30.89 -2.80 -2.73
CA CYS A 187 -29.77 -2.54 -1.83
C CYS A 187 -29.21 -3.84 -1.24
N LYS A 188 -30.12 -4.71 -0.77
CA LYS A 188 -29.80 -6.01 -0.18
C LYS A 188 -29.11 -6.93 -1.18
N LEU A 189 -29.60 -7.02 -2.41
CA LEU A 189 -29.11 -7.99 -3.40
C LEU A 189 -28.02 -7.43 -4.33
N GLY A 190 -27.81 -6.11 -4.38
CA GLY A 190 -26.92 -5.51 -5.38
C GLY A 190 -27.43 -5.65 -6.83
N LYS A 191 -28.69 -6.07 -7.00
CA LYS A 191 -29.36 -6.17 -8.31
C LYS A 191 -30.08 -4.88 -8.61
N VAL A 192 -29.53 -4.05 -9.48
CA VAL A 192 -30.30 -2.91 -9.97
C VAL A 192 -29.92 -2.52 -11.39
N GLU A 193 -30.96 -2.35 -12.19
CA GLU A 193 -30.95 -1.48 -13.36
C GLU A 193 -30.86 0.00 -12.92
N ASP A 194 -30.32 0.88 -13.74
CA ASP A 194 -30.01 2.27 -13.38
C ASP A 194 -31.27 3.01 -12.85
N GLY A 195 -31.31 3.40 -11.57
CA GLY A 195 -32.39 4.26 -11.03
C GLY A 195 -32.97 3.91 -9.65
N GLU A 196 -32.83 2.68 -9.13
CA GLU A 196 -33.41 2.36 -7.80
C GLU A 196 -32.46 2.67 -6.62
N MET A 197 -31.13 2.64 -6.83
CA MET A 197 -30.13 3.06 -5.83
C MET A 197 -29.68 4.50 -6.02
N GLY A 198 -29.47 5.19 -4.90
CA GLY A 198 -28.83 6.50 -4.88
C GLY A 198 -27.37 6.42 -5.32
N LYS A 199 -26.76 7.58 -5.60
CA LYS A 199 -25.34 7.67 -5.93
C LYS A 199 -24.70 8.73 -5.03
N CYS A 200 -23.61 8.36 -4.37
CA CYS A 200 -22.75 9.29 -3.67
C CYS A 200 -21.50 9.55 -4.50
N GLN A 201 -20.92 10.74 -4.37
CA GLN A 201 -19.67 11.12 -5.01
C GLN A 201 -18.68 11.58 -3.97
N MET A 202 -17.43 11.15 -4.12
CA MET A 202 -16.34 11.68 -3.34
C MET A 202 -15.17 12.02 -4.24
N THR A 203 -14.45 13.05 -3.82
CA THR A 203 -13.24 13.47 -4.51
C THR A 203 -12.06 13.13 -3.62
N SER A 204 -11.20 12.25 -4.10
CA SER A 204 -9.98 11.84 -3.43
C SER A 204 -8.77 12.55 -4.04
N LEU A 205 -7.83 12.88 -3.17
CA LEU A 205 -6.52 13.37 -3.55
C LEU A 205 -5.62 12.17 -3.87
N LEU A 206 -4.72 12.34 -4.82
CA LEU A 206 -3.68 11.34 -5.09
C LEU A 206 -2.94 10.99 -3.80
N GLY A 207 -2.80 9.69 -3.51
CA GLY A 207 -2.22 9.19 -2.25
C GLY A 207 -3.20 9.05 -1.07
N HIS A 208 -4.45 9.52 -1.19
CA HIS A 208 -5.51 9.38 -0.18
C HIS A 208 -6.72 8.66 -0.78
N PRO A 209 -6.66 7.33 -1.01
CA PRO A 209 -7.65 6.64 -1.83
C PRO A 209 -9.04 6.68 -1.21
N ALA A 210 -9.98 7.24 -1.95
CA ALA A 210 -11.41 7.03 -1.76
C ALA A 210 -11.77 5.57 -2.08
N SER A 211 -12.77 5.03 -1.39
CA SER A 211 -13.33 3.72 -1.72
C SER A 211 -14.86 3.72 -1.63
N CYS A 212 -15.49 2.95 -2.52
CA CYS A 212 -16.88 2.56 -2.32
C CYS A 212 -16.90 1.42 -1.30
N TYR A 213 -17.94 1.39 -0.46
CA TYR A 213 -18.11 0.31 0.50
C TYR A 213 -19.44 -0.42 0.33
N VAL A 214 -19.47 -1.66 0.81
CA VAL A 214 -20.68 -2.40 1.18
C VAL A 214 -20.50 -2.87 2.61
N LEU A 215 -21.38 -2.44 3.51
CA LEU A 215 -21.44 -2.87 4.89
C LEU A 215 -22.55 -3.90 5.00
N HIS A 216 -22.19 -5.12 5.40
CA HIS A 216 -23.14 -6.20 5.56
C HIS A 216 -23.40 -6.44 7.04
N LYS A 217 -24.62 -6.18 7.52
CA LYS A 217 -25.05 -6.64 8.83
C LYS A 217 -26.12 -7.71 8.63
N ALA A 218 -26.39 -8.47 9.68
CA ALA A 218 -27.45 -9.48 9.67
C ALA A 218 -28.81 -8.87 9.25
N GLU A 219 -29.10 -7.66 9.74
CA GLU A 219 -30.39 -6.98 9.53
C GLU A 219 -30.46 -6.16 8.24
N TYR A 220 -29.32 -5.63 7.80
CA TYR A 220 -29.27 -4.63 6.75
C TYR A 220 -27.97 -4.68 5.96
N VAL A 221 -28.08 -4.34 4.70
CA VAL A 221 -26.97 -3.95 3.84
C VAL A 221 -27.00 -2.43 3.66
N ARG A 222 -25.83 -1.81 3.77
CA ARG A 222 -25.58 -0.42 3.38
C ARG A 222 -24.52 -0.35 2.31
N ARG A 223 -24.71 0.52 1.33
CA ARG A 223 -23.74 0.80 0.28
C ARG A 223 -23.46 2.30 0.33
N GLY A 224 -22.22 2.70 0.12
CA GLY A 224 -21.89 4.12 0.15
C GLY A 224 -20.44 4.44 -0.15
N CYS A 225 -20.08 5.67 0.23
CA CYS A 225 -18.78 6.25 0.01
C CYS A 225 -17.95 6.26 1.30
N SER A 226 -16.64 6.01 1.25
CA SER A 226 -15.77 5.97 2.43
C SER A 226 -15.62 7.29 3.19
N ASN A 227 -16.16 8.40 2.67
CA ASN A 227 -16.26 9.68 3.37
C ASN A 227 -17.60 9.90 4.08
N ASP A 228 -18.52 8.92 4.01
CA ASP A 228 -19.74 8.91 4.81
C ASP A 228 -19.37 8.85 6.31
N LYS A 229 -20.13 9.56 7.14
CA LYS A 229 -20.00 9.52 8.60
C LYS A 229 -20.27 8.14 9.18
N ILE A 230 -21.01 7.29 8.45
CA ILE A 230 -21.34 5.93 8.85
C ILE A 230 -20.18 4.96 8.55
N TYR A 231 -19.26 5.33 7.65
CA TYR A 231 -18.12 4.49 7.30
C TYR A 231 -17.15 4.35 8.47
N ASN A 232 -16.96 3.11 8.93
CA ASN A 232 -15.90 2.73 9.85
C ASN A 232 -14.98 1.73 9.14
N PRO A 233 -13.72 2.08 8.82
CA PRO A 233 -12.79 1.17 8.14
C PRO A 233 -12.42 -0.05 8.98
N ASN A 234 -12.66 -0.03 10.29
CA ASN A 234 -12.35 -1.13 11.20
C ASN A 234 -13.53 -2.09 11.39
N ASP A 235 -14.65 -1.90 10.69
CA ASP A 235 -15.78 -2.83 10.74
C ASP A 235 -15.44 -4.08 9.92
N GLU A 236 -15.39 -5.25 10.55
CA GLU A 236 -15.03 -6.51 9.88
C GLU A 236 -16.02 -6.92 8.78
N ASP A 237 -17.25 -6.39 8.83
CA ASP A 237 -18.28 -6.70 7.84
C ASP A 237 -18.30 -5.72 6.65
N ILE A 238 -17.27 -4.87 6.52
CA ILE A 238 -17.17 -3.90 5.44
C ILE A 238 -16.28 -4.42 4.31
N THR A 239 -16.85 -4.49 3.11
CA THR A 239 -16.07 -4.71 1.88
C THR A 239 -15.88 -3.40 1.15
N THR A 240 -14.71 -3.21 0.53
CA THR A 240 -14.41 -1.96 -0.20
C THR A 240 -13.87 -2.24 -1.60
N CYS A 241 -14.10 -1.29 -2.50
CA CYS A 241 -13.60 -1.34 -3.87
C CYS A 241 -13.28 0.09 -4.38
N LYS A 242 -12.43 0.18 -5.41
CA LYS A 242 -11.74 1.45 -5.78
C LYS A 242 -12.18 2.06 -7.12
N THR A 243 -13.06 1.41 -7.87
CA THR A 243 -13.55 1.90 -9.18
C THR A 243 -14.97 2.44 -9.07
N SER A 244 -15.37 3.35 -9.96
CA SER A 244 -16.72 3.94 -9.88
C SER A 244 -17.79 2.86 -10.00
N LEU A 245 -18.81 2.94 -9.14
CA LEU A 245 -19.98 2.08 -9.09
C LEU A 245 -19.66 0.59 -8.84
N CYS A 246 -18.46 0.29 -8.34
CA CYS A 246 -17.98 -1.08 -8.12
C CYS A 246 -18.70 -1.82 -6.99
N ASN A 247 -19.33 -1.08 -6.08
CA ASN A 247 -20.06 -1.65 -4.96
C ASN A 247 -21.48 -2.09 -5.39
N ASN A 248 -21.64 -2.62 -6.60
CA ASN A 248 -22.87 -3.18 -7.14
C ASN A 248 -22.84 -4.70 -7.29
N LYS A 249 -21.84 -5.37 -6.71
CA LYS A 249 -21.76 -6.84 -6.81
C LYS A 249 -23.07 -7.46 -6.31
N GLU A 250 -23.63 -8.30 -7.17
CA GLU A 250 -24.82 -9.10 -6.88
C GLU A 250 -24.51 -10.08 -5.74
N ILE A 251 -25.43 -10.14 -4.77
CA ILE A 251 -25.45 -11.15 -3.72
C ILE A 251 -26.46 -12.21 -4.14
N SER A 252 -25.97 -13.42 -4.42
CA SER A 252 -26.79 -14.55 -4.87
C SER A 252 -26.88 -15.63 -3.80
N VAL A 253 -27.32 -15.26 -2.60
CA VAL A 253 -27.68 -16.26 -1.57
C VAL A 253 -28.97 -16.93 -2.01
N THR A 254 -28.84 -18.11 -2.62
CA THR A 254 -29.98 -18.90 -3.11
C THR A 254 -30.28 -20.10 -2.23
N HIS A 255 -29.26 -20.65 -1.57
CA HIS A 255 -29.36 -21.82 -0.72
C HIS A 255 -28.47 -21.66 0.50
N CYS A 256 -28.95 -22.10 1.67
CA CYS A 256 -28.19 -22.18 2.91
C CYS A 256 -28.38 -23.57 3.52
N TYR A 257 -27.45 -23.99 4.37
CA TYR A 257 -27.72 -25.10 5.28
C TYR A 257 -28.80 -24.67 6.29
N GLU A 258 -29.78 -25.53 6.53
CA GLU A 258 -30.83 -25.33 7.54
C GLU A 258 -30.88 -26.55 8.46
N CYS A 259 -30.42 -26.38 9.69
CA CYS A 259 -30.33 -27.48 10.64
C CYS A 259 -30.26 -26.97 12.09
N ASP A 260 -30.57 -27.85 13.03
CA ASP A 260 -30.45 -27.65 14.47
C ASP A 260 -29.75 -28.87 15.09
N SER A 261 -28.62 -28.64 15.78
CA SER A 261 -27.82 -29.72 16.36
C SER A 261 -28.49 -30.46 17.52
N GLU A 262 -29.59 -29.95 18.08
CA GLU A 262 -30.41 -30.72 19.03
C GLU A 262 -31.17 -31.86 18.34
N THR A 263 -31.45 -31.71 17.05
CA THR A 263 -32.24 -32.67 16.27
C THR A 263 -31.42 -33.41 15.23
N ASP A 264 -30.31 -32.83 14.78
CA ASP A 264 -29.37 -33.41 13.81
C ASP A 264 -27.93 -33.18 14.25
N GLU A 265 -27.31 -34.22 14.84
CA GLU A 265 -25.92 -34.18 15.30
C GLU A 265 -24.92 -33.76 14.20
N ASN A 266 -25.28 -33.93 12.92
CA ASN A 266 -24.40 -33.56 11.80
C ASN A 266 -24.35 -32.04 11.56
N CYS A 267 -25.28 -31.27 12.12
CA CYS A 267 -25.34 -29.82 11.98
C CYS A 267 -24.12 -29.08 12.57
N MET A 268 -23.46 -29.70 13.56
CA MET A 268 -22.35 -29.11 14.30
C MET A 268 -21.12 -28.87 13.42
N PHE A 269 -20.68 -29.88 12.68
CA PHE A 269 -19.41 -29.83 11.91
C PHE A 269 -19.55 -29.96 10.40
N LEU A 270 -20.72 -30.39 9.89
CA LEU A 270 -20.97 -30.57 8.45
C LEU A 270 -19.89 -31.44 7.76
N ASP A 271 -19.49 -32.55 8.39
CA ASP A 271 -18.36 -33.43 7.99
C ASP A 271 -18.62 -34.29 6.72
N GLY A 272 -19.21 -33.71 5.68
CA GLY A 272 -19.52 -34.39 4.42
C GLY A 272 -20.70 -35.36 4.51
N ARG A 273 -21.54 -35.25 5.54
CA ARG A 273 -22.80 -36.01 5.70
C ARG A 273 -23.99 -35.19 5.21
N GLU A 274 -25.08 -35.85 4.83
CA GLU A 274 -26.30 -35.20 4.33
C GLU A 274 -26.93 -34.34 5.42
N VAL A 275 -26.80 -33.02 5.28
CA VAL A 275 -27.50 -32.01 6.09
C VAL A 275 -28.47 -31.27 5.18
N SER A 276 -29.64 -30.89 5.72
CA SER A 276 -30.67 -30.24 4.93
C SER A 276 -30.18 -28.92 4.33
N VAL A 277 -30.36 -28.78 3.02
CA VAL A 277 -30.12 -27.57 2.25
C VAL A 277 -31.44 -27.01 1.79
N THR A 278 -31.74 -25.78 2.18
CA THR A 278 -33.00 -25.12 1.85
C THR A 278 -32.76 -24.00 0.84
N LYS A 279 -33.65 -23.90 -0.16
CA LYS A 279 -33.72 -22.72 -1.01
C LYS A 279 -34.27 -21.55 -0.20
N CYS A 280 -33.50 -20.47 -0.08
CA CYS A 280 -33.91 -19.35 0.74
C CYS A 280 -35.13 -18.60 0.18
N PRO A 281 -35.94 -17.98 1.05
CA PRO A 281 -37.00 -17.05 0.64
C PRO A 281 -36.48 -15.95 -0.30
N ALA A 282 -37.36 -15.42 -1.14
CA ALA A 282 -37.02 -14.32 -2.03
C ALA A 282 -36.62 -13.08 -1.20
N GLY A 283 -35.46 -12.50 -1.51
CA GLY A 283 -34.94 -11.32 -0.82
C GLY A 283 -34.09 -11.61 0.42
N THR A 284 -33.80 -12.88 0.70
CA THR A 284 -32.71 -13.25 1.61
C THR A 284 -31.37 -12.77 1.05
N SER A 285 -30.63 -12.02 1.86
CA SER A 285 -29.29 -11.51 1.51
C SER A 285 -28.15 -12.27 2.18
N SER A 286 -28.42 -13.16 3.13
CA SER A 286 -27.40 -13.84 3.94
C SER A 286 -27.81 -15.26 4.33
N CYS A 287 -26.84 -16.09 4.67
CA CYS A 287 -27.06 -17.25 5.54
C CYS A 287 -26.57 -16.91 6.96
N PHE A 288 -26.96 -17.69 7.96
CA PHE A 288 -26.40 -17.58 9.31
C PHE A 288 -25.92 -18.95 9.84
N SER A 289 -24.96 -18.88 10.76
CA SER A 289 -24.59 -19.97 11.68
C SER A 289 -24.53 -19.39 13.09
N CYS A 290 -25.25 -20.00 14.02
CA CYS A 290 -25.30 -19.60 15.41
C CYS A 290 -24.87 -20.75 16.31
N ARG A 291 -24.13 -20.43 17.37
CA ARG A 291 -23.84 -21.36 18.45
C ARG A 291 -24.22 -20.72 19.77
N ASP A 292 -25.10 -21.37 20.52
CA ASP A 292 -25.49 -20.91 21.84
C ASP A 292 -24.53 -21.40 22.94
N PHE A 293 -24.70 -20.89 24.16
CA PHE A 293 -23.91 -21.28 25.33
C PHE A 293 -24.12 -22.74 25.76
N GLY A 294 -25.18 -23.40 25.27
CA GLY A 294 -25.46 -24.82 25.47
C GLY A 294 -24.75 -25.73 24.47
N ASN A 295 -23.89 -25.16 23.62
CA ASN A 295 -23.21 -25.84 22.54
C ASN A 295 -24.14 -26.33 21.41
N ILE A 296 -25.29 -25.67 21.24
CA ILE A 296 -26.21 -25.99 20.15
C ILE A 296 -25.91 -25.10 18.95
N VAL A 297 -25.73 -25.72 17.78
CA VAL A 297 -25.49 -25.06 16.50
C VAL A 297 -26.78 -25.02 15.69
N ARG A 298 -27.15 -23.83 15.23
CA ARG A 298 -28.29 -23.60 14.32
C ARG A 298 -27.83 -22.88 13.06
N ARG A 299 -28.29 -23.35 11.90
CA ARG A 299 -27.96 -22.77 10.60
C ARG A 299 -29.25 -22.47 9.85
N GLY A 300 -29.26 -21.43 9.03
CA GLY A 300 -30.42 -21.09 8.21
C GLY A 300 -30.22 -19.91 7.27
N CYS A 301 -31.32 -19.51 6.63
CA CYS A 301 -31.40 -18.36 5.74
C CYS A 301 -31.72 -17.07 6.53
N GLY A 302 -31.08 -15.96 6.15
CA GLY A 302 -31.38 -14.63 6.69
C GLY A 302 -30.85 -14.43 8.10
N GLN A 303 -31.75 -13.98 8.99
CA GLN A 303 -31.48 -13.76 10.40
C GLN A 303 -32.20 -14.83 11.22
N PRO A 304 -31.58 -15.36 12.28
CA PRO A 304 -32.28 -16.23 13.24
C PRO A 304 -33.34 -15.45 14.03
N ASP A 305 -34.52 -16.06 14.26
CA ASP A 305 -35.59 -15.45 15.05
C ASP A 305 -35.18 -15.15 16.51
N GLN A 306 -34.23 -15.91 17.06
CA GLN A 306 -33.63 -15.70 18.38
C GLN A 306 -32.14 -16.11 18.38
N CYS A 307 -31.25 -15.15 18.58
CA CYS A 307 -29.85 -15.41 18.93
C CYS A 307 -29.72 -15.57 20.46
N ILE A 308 -29.48 -16.78 20.95
CA ILE A 308 -29.17 -17.01 22.38
C ILE A 308 -27.65 -17.05 22.62
N GLY A 309 -26.83 -17.01 21.56
CA GLY A 309 -25.37 -16.91 21.64
C GLY A 309 -24.74 -16.20 20.44
N ALA A 310 -23.56 -16.63 20.02
CA ALA A 310 -22.82 -15.99 18.93
C ALA A 310 -23.37 -16.42 17.58
N CYS A 311 -23.61 -15.45 16.70
CA CYS A 311 -24.17 -15.69 15.37
C CYS A 311 -23.36 -14.97 14.31
N PHE A 312 -23.01 -15.72 13.27
CA PHE A 312 -22.18 -15.26 12.18
C PHE A 312 -22.99 -15.32 10.88
N PRO A 313 -23.40 -14.16 10.37
CA PRO A 313 -23.93 -14.08 9.01
C PRO A 313 -22.81 -14.26 7.99
N CYS A 314 -23.18 -14.67 6.78
CA CYS A 314 -22.29 -14.70 5.63
C CYS A 314 -23.07 -14.38 4.35
N TRP A 315 -22.35 -13.83 3.35
CA TRP A 315 -22.96 -13.24 2.15
C TRP A 315 -22.27 -13.68 0.85
N ASP A 316 -21.17 -14.44 0.95
CA ASP A 316 -20.20 -14.55 -0.13
C ASP A 316 -20.61 -15.48 -1.26
N ASP A 317 -21.44 -16.50 -0.99
CA ASP A 317 -22.00 -17.45 -1.99
C ASP A 317 -23.07 -18.36 -1.34
N ALA A 318 -23.71 -19.22 -2.15
CA ALA A 318 -24.60 -20.27 -1.63
C ALA A 318 -23.85 -21.20 -0.66
N LEU A 319 -24.53 -21.62 0.42
CA LEU A 319 -23.98 -22.50 1.46
C LEU A 319 -22.77 -21.91 2.21
N CYS A 320 -22.59 -20.58 2.21
CA CYS A 320 -21.50 -19.92 2.94
C CYS A 320 -21.55 -20.18 4.45
N ASN A 321 -22.72 -20.55 4.98
CA ASN A 321 -22.90 -20.94 6.37
C ASN A 321 -22.45 -22.38 6.63
N SER A 322 -21.41 -22.82 5.94
CA SER A 322 -20.75 -24.11 6.15
C SER A 322 -19.67 -24.04 7.23
N ASN A 323 -19.18 -22.83 7.54
CA ASN A 323 -18.03 -22.68 8.42
C ASN A 323 -18.29 -23.28 9.81
N PRO A 324 -17.35 -24.09 10.33
CA PRO A 324 -17.39 -24.55 11.71
C PRO A 324 -17.22 -23.37 12.67
N MET A 325 -17.79 -23.51 13.87
CA MET A 325 -17.73 -22.51 14.92
C MET A 325 -16.92 -23.08 16.08
N TYR A 326 -15.95 -22.31 16.58
CA TYR A 326 -15.00 -22.74 17.59
C TYR A 326 -15.16 -21.90 18.85
N GLU A 327 -15.14 -22.52 20.02
CA GLU A 327 -14.96 -21.80 21.28
C GLU A 327 -13.45 -21.54 21.47
N CYS A 328 -13.04 -20.31 21.70
CA CYS A 328 -11.64 -19.92 21.83
C CYS A 328 -11.42 -19.15 23.13
N TYR A 329 -10.27 -19.34 23.77
CA TYR A 329 -9.88 -18.50 24.89
C TYR A 329 -9.61 -17.07 24.40
N THR A 330 -10.09 -16.08 25.13
CA THR A 330 -9.91 -14.66 24.82
C THR A 330 -9.33 -13.93 26.03
N CYS A 331 -8.10 -13.41 25.89
CA CYS A 331 -7.43 -12.69 26.97
C CYS A 331 -6.19 -11.94 26.46
N SER A 332 -5.66 -11.06 27.30
CA SER A 332 -4.36 -10.42 27.10
C SER A 332 -3.54 -10.45 28.38
N ALA A 333 -2.27 -10.84 28.26
CA ALA A 333 -1.29 -10.85 29.34
C ALA A 333 -1.08 -9.47 30.00
N PHE A 334 -1.50 -8.39 29.33
CA PHE A 334 -1.47 -7.04 29.88
C PHE A 334 -2.48 -6.84 31.01
N ASN A 335 -3.69 -7.42 30.89
CA ASN A 335 -4.78 -7.25 31.84
C ASN A 335 -5.02 -8.50 32.70
N ASP A 336 -4.67 -9.67 32.18
CA ASP A 336 -4.81 -10.94 32.86
C ASP A 336 -3.48 -11.70 32.84
N LEU A 337 -2.80 -11.74 33.98
CA LEU A 337 -1.51 -12.43 34.11
C LEU A 337 -1.66 -13.94 33.86
N ASP A 338 -2.85 -14.52 34.08
CA ASP A 338 -3.09 -15.93 33.81
C ASP A 338 -3.26 -16.21 32.31
N CYS A 339 -3.44 -15.18 31.48
CA CYS A 339 -3.46 -15.35 30.01
C CYS A 339 -2.13 -15.91 29.47
N ASP A 340 -1.01 -15.46 30.05
CA ASP A 340 0.34 -15.86 29.68
C ASP A 340 0.75 -17.18 30.32
N VAL A 341 0.51 -17.32 31.63
CA VAL A 341 0.96 -18.50 32.40
C VAL A 341 -0.01 -19.67 32.24
N PHE A 342 -1.28 -19.40 31.94
CA PHE A 342 -2.36 -20.35 31.67
C PHE A 342 -2.52 -21.42 32.77
N THR A 343 -2.52 -20.98 34.03
CA THR A 343 -2.61 -21.90 35.19
C THR A 343 -4.02 -22.23 35.63
N HIS A 344 -5.00 -21.38 35.30
CA HIS A 344 -6.41 -21.57 35.59
C HIS A 344 -7.27 -21.35 34.33
N PRO A 345 -7.23 -22.29 33.37
CA PRO A 345 -7.98 -22.17 32.10
C PRO A 345 -9.48 -21.92 32.27
N ASP A 346 -10.06 -22.45 33.36
CA ASP A 346 -11.49 -22.28 33.69
C ASP A 346 -11.88 -20.83 33.99
N LEU A 347 -10.91 -19.98 34.38
CA LEU A 347 -11.11 -18.57 34.69
C LEU A 347 -10.85 -17.65 33.50
N VAL A 348 -10.29 -18.19 32.41
CA VAL A 348 -10.03 -17.43 31.19
C VAL A 348 -11.33 -17.31 30.40
N ASP A 349 -11.66 -16.08 30.00
CA ASP A 349 -12.85 -15.81 29.20
C ASP A 349 -12.81 -16.56 27.86
N ARG A 350 -13.99 -16.89 27.36
CA ARG A 350 -14.16 -17.61 26.09
C ARG A 350 -15.09 -16.86 25.16
N GLU A 351 -14.78 -16.94 23.89
CA GLU A 351 -15.54 -16.35 22.80
C GLU A 351 -15.75 -17.37 21.69
N ILE A 352 -16.89 -17.32 21.02
CA ILE A 352 -17.15 -18.18 19.87
C ILE A 352 -16.64 -17.47 18.62
N CYS A 353 -15.90 -18.19 17.78
CA CYS A 353 -15.23 -17.68 16.59
C CYS A 353 -15.65 -18.49 15.36
N ASN A 354 -15.77 -17.86 14.20
CA ASN A 354 -16.18 -18.49 12.93
C ASN A 354 -15.03 -18.78 11.95
N LYS A 355 -13.79 -18.42 12.30
CA LYS A 355 -12.59 -18.62 11.47
C LYS A 355 -11.54 -19.54 12.10
N GLY A 356 -11.56 -19.70 13.42
CA GLY A 356 -10.56 -20.44 14.19
C GLY A 356 -10.13 -19.68 15.44
N CYS A 357 -9.26 -20.31 16.24
CA CYS A 357 -8.63 -19.65 17.38
C CYS A 357 -7.19 -19.27 17.03
N GLN A 358 -6.68 -18.23 17.67
CA GLN A 358 -5.29 -17.81 17.58
C GLN A 358 -4.69 -17.45 18.93
N VAL A 359 -3.37 -17.54 19.00
CA VAL A 359 -2.52 -16.98 20.05
C VAL A 359 -1.36 -16.25 19.37
N PHE A 360 -1.05 -15.03 19.80
CA PHE A 360 -0.01 -14.20 19.18
C PHE A 360 0.66 -13.26 20.18
N LEU A 361 1.88 -12.84 19.87
CA LEU A 361 2.58 -11.77 20.59
C LEU A 361 2.39 -10.43 19.87
N GLN A 362 1.99 -9.41 20.62
CA GLN A 362 1.95 -8.02 20.15
C GLN A 362 2.66 -7.14 21.17
N ASN A 363 3.74 -6.47 20.76
CA ASN A 363 4.58 -5.66 21.67
C ASN A 363 5.00 -6.42 22.94
N ASP A 364 5.50 -7.66 22.78
CA ASP A 364 5.88 -8.57 23.87
C ASP A 364 4.76 -8.95 24.85
N THR A 365 3.49 -8.65 24.51
CA THR A 365 2.32 -9.08 25.26
C THR A 365 1.67 -10.24 24.54
N LEU A 366 1.37 -11.33 25.27
CA LEU A 366 0.63 -12.47 24.72
C LEU A 366 -0.87 -12.17 24.68
N HIS A 367 -1.49 -12.49 23.55
CA HIS A 367 -2.91 -12.36 23.29
C HIS A 367 -3.49 -13.69 22.82
N ARG A 368 -4.70 -14.01 23.27
CA ARG A 368 -5.52 -15.13 22.80
C ARG A 368 -6.84 -14.57 22.28
N GLY A 369 -7.39 -15.16 21.23
CA GLY A 369 -8.71 -14.81 20.74
C GLY A 369 -9.07 -15.49 19.43
N CYS A 370 -10.08 -14.95 18.75
CA CYS A 370 -10.48 -15.39 17.41
C CYS A 370 -9.39 -15.08 16.37
N LEU A 371 -9.28 -15.97 15.37
CA LEU A 371 -8.37 -15.80 14.23
C LEU A 371 -8.72 -14.50 13.46
N ASN A 372 -7.74 -13.61 13.28
CA ASN A 372 -7.91 -12.33 12.60
C ASN A 372 -7.05 -12.24 11.34
N GLU A 373 -7.64 -11.85 10.20
CA GLU A 373 -6.94 -11.74 8.91
C GLU A 373 -5.85 -10.66 8.86
N THR A 374 -5.87 -9.69 9.79
CA THR A 374 -4.82 -8.67 9.90
C THR A 374 -3.55 -9.19 10.58
N ILE A 375 -3.65 -10.29 11.33
CA ILE A 375 -2.54 -10.95 12.01
C ILE A 375 -2.33 -12.30 11.32
N LEU A 376 -1.64 -12.26 10.19
CA LEU A 376 -1.33 -13.47 9.43
C LEU A 376 -0.19 -14.22 10.11
N CYS A 377 -0.51 -15.35 10.74
CA CYS A 377 0.45 -16.23 11.42
C CYS A 377 1.28 -17.09 10.44
N ALA A 378 1.42 -16.63 9.19
CA ALA A 378 2.15 -17.33 8.15
C ALA A 378 3.66 -17.14 8.38
N ASP A 379 4.34 -18.21 8.79
CA ASP A 379 5.79 -18.32 8.98
C ASP A 379 6.39 -17.39 10.06
N ASP A 380 5.61 -17.05 11.10
CA ASP A 380 6.08 -16.27 12.25
C ASP A 380 6.05 -17.12 13.54
N ASP A 381 7.20 -17.26 14.20
CA ASP A 381 7.36 -17.94 15.49
C ASP A 381 6.57 -17.23 16.62
N THR A 382 6.04 -16.04 16.36
CA THR A 382 5.28 -15.23 17.32
C THR A 382 3.76 -15.40 17.26
N CYS A 383 3.23 -16.27 16.38
CA CYS A 383 1.80 -16.59 16.32
C CYS A 383 1.52 -18.08 16.04
N SER A 384 0.39 -18.60 16.54
CA SER A 384 -0.19 -19.89 16.11
C SER A 384 -1.71 -19.83 15.99
N SER A 385 -2.24 -20.52 14.99
CA SER A 385 -3.68 -20.69 14.73
C SER A 385 -4.10 -22.16 14.83
N CYS A 386 -5.33 -22.43 15.26
CA CYS A 386 -5.87 -23.78 15.38
C CYS A 386 -7.40 -23.84 15.19
N TYR A 387 -7.92 -25.04 14.91
CA TYR A 387 -9.26 -25.25 14.35
C TYR A 387 -10.07 -26.32 15.13
N HIS A 388 -10.11 -26.19 16.46
CA HIS A 388 -11.01 -26.94 17.33
C HIS A 388 -11.30 -26.13 18.61
N ASP A 389 -12.28 -26.55 19.41
CA ASP A 389 -12.61 -25.85 20.64
C ASP A 389 -11.43 -25.80 21.61
N ASN A 390 -11.26 -24.65 22.24
CA ASN A 390 -10.28 -24.34 23.28
C ASN A 390 -8.85 -24.69 22.86
N CYS A 391 -8.58 -24.65 21.56
CA CYS A 391 -7.31 -25.11 21.00
C CYS A 391 -6.18 -24.12 21.25
N ASN A 392 -6.46 -22.83 21.42
CA ASN A 392 -5.44 -21.81 21.60
C ASN A 392 -4.96 -21.75 23.05
N ASP A 393 -4.63 -22.91 23.64
CA ASP A 393 -4.09 -23.06 25.00
C ASP A 393 -2.54 -23.03 25.02
N TYR A 394 -1.89 -22.96 23.86
CA TYR A 394 -0.42 -22.96 23.70
C TYR A 394 0.27 -21.70 24.25
N PHE A 395 1.55 -21.77 24.57
CA PHE A 395 2.40 -20.62 24.93
C PHE A 395 3.30 -20.22 23.75
N ILE A 396 3.63 -18.93 23.64
CA ILE A 396 4.54 -18.42 22.61
C ILE A 396 5.70 -17.69 23.31
N ASP A 397 6.93 -18.14 23.08
CA ASP A 397 8.14 -17.47 23.56
C ASP A 397 8.86 -16.79 22.39
N SER A 398 9.22 -15.51 22.53
CA SER A 398 9.93 -14.76 21.49
C SER A 398 11.33 -15.31 21.16
N GLN A 399 11.88 -16.22 21.97
CA GLN A 399 13.15 -16.90 21.74
C GLN A 399 13.00 -18.37 21.30
N CYS A 400 11.81 -18.96 21.45
CA CYS A 400 11.61 -20.41 21.30
C CYS A 400 10.45 -20.80 20.38
N GLY A 401 9.68 -19.83 19.88
CA GLY A 401 8.50 -20.07 19.08
C GLY A 401 7.34 -20.65 19.90
N VAL A 402 6.43 -21.33 19.21
CA VAL A 402 5.19 -21.87 19.77
C VAL A 402 5.46 -23.19 20.52
N VAL A 403 5.16 -23.23 21.81
CA VAL A 403 5.38 -24.39 22.68
C VAL A 403 4.06 -24.85 23.30
N LYS A 404 3.69 -26.12 23.09
CA LYS A 404 2.51 -26.72 23.73
C LYS A 404 2.74 -26.95 25.22
N TYR A 405 1.76 -26.60 26.04
CA TYR A 405 1.75 -27.00 27.45
C TYR A 405 1.74 -28.53 27.53
N MET A 406 2.82 -29.09 28.07
CA MET A 406 2.82 -30.49 28.50
C MET A 406 1.96 -30.61 29.76
N ASN A 407 1.09 -31.62 29.82
CA ASN A 407 0.33 -31.86 31.04
C ASN A 407 1.29 -32.20 32.22
N SER A 408 0.78 -32.13 33.45
CA SER A 408 1.60 -32.36 34.65
C SER A 408 2.31 -33.72 34.66
N GLN A 409 1.73 -34.74 34.02
CA GLN A 409 2.30 -36.08 33.96
C GLN A 409 3.45 -36.19 32.95
N GLU A 410 3.32 -35.57 31.79
CA GLU A 410 4.38 -35.45 30.77
C GLU A 410 5.54 -34.56 31.24
N TRP A 411 5.21 -33.51 31.99
CA TRP A 411 6.19 -32.64 32.66
C TRP A 411 6.98 -33.40 33.73
N VAL A 412 6.30 -34.19 34.58
CA VAL A 412 6.94 -35.05 35.59
C VAL A 412 7.81 -36.11 34.92
N ASN A 413 7.33 -36.77 33.86
CA ASN A 413 8.10 -37.78 33.12
C ASN A 413 9.34 -37.20 32.42
N SER A 414 9.28 -35.96 31.94
CA SER A 414 10.44 -35.23 31.41
C SER A 414 11.40 -34.79 32.51
N ILE A 415 10.91 -34.47 33.72
CA ILE A 415 11.73 -34.07 34.87
C ILE A 415 12.40 -35.24 35.57
N GLU A 416 11.77 -36.42 35.63
CA GLU A 416 12.40 -37.61 36.20
C GLU A 416 13.65 -38.04 35.42
N ARG A 417 13.72 -37.71 34.12
CA ARG A 417 14.94 -37.88 33.30
C ARG A 417 16.04 -36.86 33.61
N PHE A 418 15.75 -35.76 34.31
CA PHE A 418 16.68 -34.67 34.58
C PHE A 418 16.61 -34.19 36.03
N LYS A 419 17.16 -34.99 36.95
CA LYS A 419 17.52 -34.48 38.28
C LYS A 419 18.80 -33.66 38.16
N VAL A 420 18.69 -32.32 38.19
CA VAL A 420 19.58 -31.35 38.90
C VAL A 420 19.31 -29.88 38.45
N VAL A 421 19.03 -29.01 39.45
CA VAL A 421 19.01 -27.51 39.50
C VAL A 421 17.67 -26.74 39.44
N ARG A 422 17.68 -25.69 40.28
CA ARG A 422 16.68 -24.74 40.83
C ARG A 422 15.86 -23.86 39.86
N SER A 423 14.67 -23.52 40.36
CA SER A 423 13.73 -22.42 40.04
C SER A 423 13.13 -22.35 38.62
N ARG A 424 11.80 -22.31 38.57
CA ARG A 424 10.95 -22.42 37.36
C ARG A 424 11.31 -21.46 36.22
N LYS A 425 11.79 -20.24 36.50
CA LYS A 425 12.15 -19.25 35.45
C LYS A 425 13.46 -19.55 34.71
N GLN A 426 14.39 -20.30 35.30
CA GLN A 426 15.68 -20.62 34.65
C GLN A 426 15.63 -21.89 33.80
N ILE A 427 14.61 -22.73 33.99
CA ILE A 427 14.46 -24.03 33.31
C ILE A 427 13.88 -23.85 31.91
N VAL A 428 12.96 -22.90 31.69
CA VAL A 428 12.41 -22.59 30.36
C VAL A 428 13.52 -22.17 29.39
N LYS A 429 14.47 -21.33 29.84
CA LYS A 429 15.68 -20.98 29.07
C LYS A 429 16.55 -22.18 28.67
N ASN A 430 16.65 -23.21 29.52
CA ASN A 430 17.46 -24.40 29.23
C ASN A 430 16.72 -25.45 28.37
N VAL A 431 15.38 -25.40 28.33
CA VAL A 431 14.57 -26.27 27.47
C VAL A 431 14.59 -25.77 26.02
N CYS A 432 14.58 -24.45 25.81
CA CYS A 432 14.67 -23.86 24.47
C CYS A 432 15.99 -24.14 23.73
N VAL A 433 17.10 -24.27 24.46
CA VAL A 433 18.41 -24.59 23.88
C VAL A 433 18.48 -26.05 23.38
N ARG A 434 17.59 -26.95 23.80
CA ARG A 434 17.63 -28.38 23.42
C ARG A 434 16.49 -28.87 22.53
N LEU A 435 15.36 -28.18 22.44
CA LEU A 435 14.30 -28.56 21.48
C LEU A 435 14.64 -28.16 20.03
N ASN A 436 15.39 -27.07 19.83
CA ASN A 436 15.98 -26.72 18.52
C ASN A 436 17.03 -27.73 18.02
N LEU A 437 17.50 -28.66 18.86
CA LEU A 437 18.41 -29.73 18.43
C LEU A 437 17.70 -31.00 17.92
N PHE A 438 16.37 -31.11 18.07
CA PHE A 438 15.64 -32.31 17.63
C PHE A 438 14.99 -32.20 16.24
N VAL A 439 14.95 -31.01 15.62
CA VAL A 439 14.41 -30.83 14.26
C VAL A 439 15.49 -30.98 13.16
N VAL A 440 16.77 -31.16 13.52
CA VAL A 440 17.87 -31.29 12.55
C VAL A 440 18.50 -32.70 12.48
N TRP A 441 17.91 -33.72 13.12
CA TRP A 441 18.43 -35.09 13.08
C TRP A 441 17.47 -36.09 12.43
N HIS A 442 17.07 -35.81 11.18
CA HIS A 442 16.66 -36.88 10.25
C HIS A 442 17.03 -36.54 8.80
N LYS A 443 18.33 -36.41 8.57
CA LYS A 443 18.96 -36.65 7.26
C LYS A 443 20.43 -36.90 7.53
N ILE A 444 20.94 -38.06 7.08
CA ILE A 444 22.33 -38.52 6.98
C ILE A 444 22.61 -39.79 7.83
N TYR A 445 22.58 -40.94 7.12
CA TYR A 445 23.02 -42.34 7.40
C TYR A 445 22.28 -43.09 8.54
N ASP A 446 21.62 -44.24 8.34
CA ASP A 446 21.56 -45.25 7.25
C ASP A 446 20.14 -45.45 6.67
#